data_AF-A0A7S3FBI2-F1
#
_entry.id   AF-A0A7S3FBI2-F1
#
_cell.length_a   1.000
_cell.length_b   1.000
_cell.length_c   1.000
_cell.angle_alpha   90.00
_cell.angle_beta   90.00
_cell.angle_gamma   90.00
#
_symmetry.space_group_name_H-M   'P 1'
#
loop_
_entity.id
_entity.type
_entity.pdbx_description
1 polymer ?
#
loop_
_entity_poly.entity_id
_entity_poly.type
_entity_poly.pdbx_seq_one_letter_code
_entity_poly.pdbx_strand_id
1 'polypeptide(L)'
;MPMVDAVNARSRQGFRFRHRSSDDAFVVCAAEDAEVGEEVFISYGPLSNDALLLRYGYVESGNACDVFEFESLLDAVRATRTEVIAPGLSDAQYADLRARLVGAQLDTSGRLVGDDARRALEEACGGRVG
;
A
#
# COMPACT_ATOMS: atom_id res chain seq x y z
N MET A 1 -5.60 21.07 -12.77
CA MET A 1 -5.43 21.38 -14.21
C MET A 1 -6.80 21.30 -14.80
N PRO A 2 -7.37 22.43 -15.28
CA PRO A 2 -8.76 22.45 -15.71
C PRO A 2 -9.05 21.33 -16.70
N MET A 3 -10.24 20.72 -16.60
CA MET A 3 -10.72 19.57 -17.38
C MET A 3 -10.12 18.22 -16.95
N VAL A 4 -8.80 18.13 -16.74
CA VAL A 4 -8.16 16.87 -16.30
C VAL A 4 -8.48 16.56 -14.84
N ASP A 5 -8.66 17.60 -14.02
CA ASP A 5 -9.07 17.49 -12.61
C ASP A 5 -10.51 17.02 -12.40
N ALA A 6 -11.34 17.02 -13.45
CA ALA A 6 -12.68 16.45 -13.40
C ALA A 6 -12.69 14.92 -13.59
N VAL A 7 -11.55 14.31 -13.97
CA VAL A 7 -11.45 12.87 -14.21
C VAL A 7 -11.22 12.15 -12.90
N ASN A 8 -12.09 11.19 -12.57
CA ASN A 8 -11.98 10.40 -11.36
C ASN A 8 -10.77 9.46 -11.39
N ALA A 9 -10.36 9.01 -10.20
CA ALA A 9 -9.20 8.13 -10.05
C ALA A 9 -9.56 6.71 -9.63
N ARG A 10 -8.80 5.76 -10.18
CA ARG A 10 -8.81 4.34 -9.80
C ARG A 10 -7.38 3.81 -9.80
N SER A 11 -6.95 3.24 -8.68
CA SER A 11 -5.57 2.78 -8.43
C SER A 11 -5.03 1.81 -9.47
N ARG A 12 -5.90 0.97 -10.04
CA ARG A 12 -5.54 -0.06 -11.03
C ARG A 12 -5.53 0.44 -12.47
N GLN A 13 -6.05 1.64 -12.75
CA GLN A 13 -6.13 2.14 -14.12
C GLN A 13 -4.79 2.76 -14.53
N GLY A 14 -4.21 2.24 -15.61
CA GLY A 14 -3.05 2.87 -16.23
C GLY A 14 -3.44 4.17 -16.93
N PHE A 15 -2.58 5.17 -16.86
CA PHE A 15 -2.67 6.37 -17.71
C PHE A 15 -1.27 6.90 -18.00
N ARG A 16 -1.14 7.66 -19.08
CA ARG A 16 0.09 8.37 -19.43
C ARG A 16 -0.17 9.86 -19.45
N PHE A 17 0.55 10.57 -18.58
CA PHE A 17 0.58 12.02 -18.55
C PHE A 17 1.91 12.53 -19.09
N ARG A 18 1.89 13.46 -20.03
CA ARG A 18 3.09 14.13 -20.53
C ARG A 18 2.83 15.60 -20.83
N HIS A 19 3.83 16.44 -20.61
CA HIS A 19 3.88 17.77 -21.20
C HIS A 19 4.47 17.67 -22.60
N ARG A 20 3.80 18.28 -23.58
CA ARG A 20 4.27 18.41 -24.96
C ARG A 20 4.74 19.84 -25.15
N SER A 21 6.05 20.01 -25.15
CA SER A 21 6.67 21.34 -25.17
C SER A 21 6.53 22.09 -26.50
N SER A 22 6.22 21.40 -27.60
CA SER A 22 6.07 22.03 -28.93
C SER A 22 4.91 23.01 -29.02
N ASP A 23 3.87 22.79 -28.24
CA ASP A 23 2.65 23.60 -28.22
C ASP A 23 2.18 23.92 -26.79
N ASP A 24 3.10 23.79 -25.82
CA ASP A 24 2.88 24.02 -24.39
C ASP A 24 1.59 23.39 -23.85
N ALA A 25 1.35 22.13 -24.22
CA ALA A 25 0.13 21.43 -23.91
C ALA A 25 0.38 20.23 -23.00
N PHE A 26 -0.55 19.96 -22.09
CA PHE A 26 -0.56 18.70 -21.37
C PHE A 26 -1.39 17.67 -22.12
N VAL A 27 -0.83 16.46 -22.23
CA VAL A 27 -1.44 15.34 -22.94
C VAL A 27 -1.67 14.22 -21.95
N VAL A 28 -2.93 13.79 -21.87
CA VAL A 28 -3.38 12.62 -21.10
C VAL A 28 -3.79 11.55 -22.09
N CYS A 29 -3.26 10.34 -21.92
CA CYS A 29 -3.65 9.18 -22.71
C CYS A 29 -4.13 8.09 -21.77
N ALA A 30 -5.32 7.53 -22.05
CA ALA A 30 -5.76 6.29 -21.40
C ALA A 30 -4.76 5.17 -21.72
N ALA A 31 -4.49 4.29 -20.76
CA ALA A 31 -3.71 3.09 -21.04
C ALA A 31 -4.55 1.95 -21.61
N GLU A 32 -5.87 2.04 -21.47
CA GLU A 32 -6.85 1.03 -21.85
C GLU A 32 -7.91 1.65 -22.76
N ASP A 33 -8.54 0.82 -23.59
CA ASP A 33 -9.67 1.23 -24.41
C ASP A 33 -10.89 1.49 -23.51
N ALA A 34 -11.71 2.47 -23.88
CA ALA A 34 -12.96 2.78 -23.20
C ALA A 34 -14.09 2.80 -24.21
N GLU A 35 -15.21 2.16 -23.88
CA GLU A 35 -16.40 2.16 -24.72
C GLU A 35 -17.22 3.45 -24.57
N VAL A 36 -18.06 3.74 -25.56
CA VAL A 36 -18.94 4.91 -25.52
C VAL A 36 -19.94 4.75 -24.37
N GLY A 37 -19.93 5.72 -23.46
CA GLY A 37 -20.78 5.72 -22.27
C GLY A 37 -20.08 5.17 -21.02
N GLU A 38 -18.86 4.64 -21.14
CA GLU A 38 -18.05 4.28 -19.98
C GLU A 38 -17.35 5.50 -19.37
N GLU A 39 -17.17 5.44 -18.06
CA GLU A 39 -16.40 6.43 -17.32
C GLU A 39 -14.89 6.16 -17.49
N VAL A 40 -14.15 7.22 -17.83
CA VAL A 40 -12.69 7.17 -17.95
C VAL A 40 -12.06 7.51 -16.60
N PHE A 41 -11.09 6.70 -16.17
CA PHE A 41 -10.35 6.92 -14.94
C PHE A 41 -8.87 7.23 -15.22
N ILE A 42 -8.26 8.00 -14.32
CA ILE A 42 -6.80 8.15 -14.22
C ILE A 42 -6.29 7.53 -12.91
N SER A 43 -4.98 7.55 -12.68
CA SER A 43 -4.41 7.21 -11.38
C SER A 43 -3.84 8.47 -10.73
N TYR A 44 -4.13 8.69 -9.44
CA TYR A 44 -3.49 9.76 -8.67
C TYR A 44 -2.12 9.36 -8.11
N GLY A 45 -1.61 8.19 -8.52
CA GLY A 45 -0.36 7.60 -8.05
C GLY A 45 -0.59 6.50 -7.02
N PRO A 46 0.51 5.92 -6.50
CA PRO A 46 0.45 4.82 -5.53
C PRO A 46 0.11 5.36 -4.13
N LEU A 47 -1.18 5.58 -3.86
CA LEU A 47 -1.67 6.13 -2.60
C LEU A 47 -2.48 5.06 -1.84
N SER A 48 -2.25 4.96 -0.53
CA SER A 48 -3.09 4.18 0.36
C SER A 48 -4.46 4.83 0.53
N ASN A 49 -5.44 4.07 1.03
CA ASN A 49 -6.77 4.60 1.29
C ASN A 49 -6.76 5.71 2.35
N ASP A 50 -5.85 5.67 3.32
CA ASP A 50 -5.64 6.76 4.27
C ASP A 50 -5.21 8.05 3.56
N ALA A 51 -4.26 7.95 2.62
CA ALA A 51 -3.80 9.10 1.84
C ALA A 51 -4.90 9.62 0.90
N LEU A 52 -5.67 8.74 0.27
CA LEU A 52 -6.82 9.10 -0.58
C LEU A 52 -7.89 9.83 0.23
N LEU A 53 -8.23 9.34 1.41
CA LEU A 53 -9.22 9.95 2.28
C LEU A 53 -8.79 11.34 2.74
N LEU A 54 -7.54 11.48 3.18
CA LEU A 54 -7.02 12.76 3.69
C LEU A 54 -6.87 13.82 2.61
N ARG A 55 -6.47 13.44 1.39
CA ARG A 55 -6.17 14.39 0.31
C ARG A 55 -7.35 14.66 -0.61
N TYR A 56 -8.20 13.66 -0.84
CA TYR A 56 -9.24 13.69 -1.87
C TYR A 56 -10.63 13.34 -1.33
N GLY A 57 -10.76 12.97 -0.05
CA GLY A 57 -12.06 12.77 0.59
C GLY A 57 -12.80 11.51 0.18
N TYR A 58 -12.11 10.52 -0.39
CA TYR A 58 -12.72 9.24 -0.79
C TYR A 58 -11.82 8.05 -0.44
N VAL A 59 -12.43 6.86 -0.46
CA VAL A 59 -11.76 5.57 -0.25
C VAL A 59 -12.05 4.69 -1.46
N GLU A 60 -11.05 3.96 -1.96
CA GLU A 60 -11.21 3.08 -3.12
C GLU A 60 -11.31 1.61 -2.66
N SER A 61 -12.40 0.95 -3.07
CA SER A 61 -12.57 -0.49 -2.86
C SER A 61 -11.58 -1.28 -3.72
N GLY A 62 -10.81 -2.18 -3.10
CA GLY A 62 -9.83 -2.99 -3.80
C GLY A 62 -8.59 -2.22 -4.25
N ASN A 63 -8.29 -1.08 -3.63
CA ASN A 63 -7.09 -0.30 -3.90
C ASN A 63 -5.84 -1.17 -3.78
N ALA A 64 -5.11 -1.30 -4.89
CA ALA A 64 -3.92 -2.15 -4.97
C ALA A 64 -2.72 -1.61 -4.18
N CYS A 65 -2.73 -0.30 -3.88
CA CYS A 65 -1.69 0.38 -3.13
C CYS A 65 -2.05 0.58 -1.66
N ASP A 66 -3.14 -0.05 -1.20
CA ASP A 66 -3.58 0.10 0.18
C ASP A 66 -2.70 -0.69 1.14
N VAL A 67 -2.33 -0.03 2.22
CA VAL A 67 -1.44 -0.56 3.25
C VAL A 67 -1.92 -0.12 4.63
N PHE A 68 -1.75 -0.99 5.61
CA PHE A 68 -2.09 -0.74 7.00
C PHE A 68 -0.80 -0.60 7.81
N GLU A 69 -0.60 0.56 8.42
CA GLU A 69 0.55 0.81 9.27
C GLU A 69 0.19 0.54 10.74
N PHE A 70 1.05 -0.22 11.43
CA PHE A 70 0.86 -0.54 12.83
C PHE A 70 2.02 0.01 13.65
N GLU A 71 1.70 0.81 14.67
CA GLU A 71 2.70 1.32 15.61
C GLU A 71 3.33 0.18 16.45
N SER A 72 2.53 -0.85 16.79
CA SER A 72 3.03 -2.05 17.49
C SER A 72 2.37 -3.33 16.98
N LEU A 73 2.73 -3.73 15.75
CA LEU A 73 2.22 -4.94 15.11
C LEU A 73 2.44 -6.20 15.99
N LEU A 74 3.62 -6.34 16.59
CA LEU A 74 3.94 -7.50 17.42
C LEU A 74 3.10 -7.57 18.69
N ASP A 75 2.83 -6.44 19.34
CA ASP A 75 1.99 -6.43 20.53
C ASP A 75 0.54 -6.81 20.15
N ALA A 76 0.05 -6.33 19.01
CA ALA A 76 -1.27 -6.71 18.48
C ALA A 76 -1.36 -8.22 18.17
N VAL A 77 -0.34 -8.79 17.52
CA VAL A 77 -0.26 -10.24 17.26
C VAL A 77 -0.18 -11.04 18.57
N ARG A 78 0.65 -10.60 19.52
CA ARG A 78 0.80 -11.24 20.85
C ARG A 78 -0.50 -11.25 21.63
N ALA A 79 -1.25 -10.16 21.59
CA ALA A 79 -2.54 -10.03 22.27
C ALA A 79 -3.63 -10.92 21.66
N THR A 80 -3.57 -11.15 20.34
CA THR A 80 -4.63 -11.86 19.60
C THR A 80 -4.39 -13.37 19.52
N ARG A 81 -3.13 -13.81 19.54
CA ARG A 81 -2.75 -15.22 19.40
C ARG A 81 -1.68 -15.62 20.41
N THR A 82 -2.08 -16.32 21.45
CA THR A 82 -1.20 -16.93 22.46
C THR A 82 -0.20 -17.94 21.87
N GLU A 83 -0.44 -18.43 20.64
CA GLU A 83 0.29 -19.56 20.04
C GLU A 83 1.12 -19.23 18.78
N VAL A 84 1.02 -18.01 18.21
CA VAL A 84 1.65 -17.69 16.90
C VAL A 84 3.03 -17.06 17.00
N ILE A 85 3.39 -16.49 18.15
CA ILE A 85 4.81 -16.24 18.42
C ILE A 85 5.43 -17.61 18.65
N ALA A 86 6.31 -18.03 17.73
CA ALA A 86 7.02 -19.29 17.81
C ALA A 86 7.39 -19.59 19.27
N PRO A 87 6.95 -20.73 19.84
CA PRO A 87 7.28 -21.06 21.23
C PRO A 87 8.81 -21.07 21.32
N GLY A 88 9.40 -20.07 21.99
CA GLY A 88 10.85 -19.97 22.17
C GLY A 88 11.53 -18.64 21.85
N LEU A 89 10.82 -17.57 21.43
CA LEU A 89 11.45 -16.23 21.38
C LEU A 89 11.76 -15.73 22.80
N SER A 90 13.04 -15.51 23.11
CA SER A 90 13.46 -14.87 24.35
C SER A 90 13.04 -13.40 24.38
N ASP A 91 12.95 -12.81 25.57
CA ASP A 91 12.60 -11.38 25.73
C ASP A 91 13.53 -10.46 24.93
N ALA A 92 14.82 -10.81 24.82
CA ALA A 92 15.79 -10.06 24.01
C ALA A 92 15.49 -10.12 22.51
N GLN A 93 15.13 -11.30 22.00
CA GLN A 93 14.74 -11.46 20.58
C GLN A 93 13.40 -10.79 20.28
N TYR A 94 12.46 -10.79 21.23
CA TYR A 94 11.21 -10.04 21.10
C TYR A 94 11.46 -8.54 21.04
N ALA A 95 12.32 -8.01 21.91
CA ALA A 95 12.67 -6.59 21.92
C ALA A 95 13.36 -6.15 20.62
N ASP A 96 14.27 -6.98 20.09
CA ASP A 96 14.94 -6.73 18.81
C ASP A 96 13.93 -6.76 17.64
N LEU A 97 13.10 -7.79 17.54
CA LEU A 97 12.09 -7.89 16.50
C LEU A 97 11.09 -6.73 16.58
N ARG A 98 10.71 -6.30 17.79
CA ARG A 98 9.85 -5.13 18.00
C ARG A 98 10.48 -3.87 17.46
N ALA A 99 11.76 -3.63 17.75
CA ALA A 99 12.47 -2.47 17.22
C ALA A 99 12.56 -2.48 15.68
N ARG A 100 12.67 -3.66 15.08
CA ARG A 100 12.78 -3.84 13.62
C ARG A 100 11.44 -3.76 12.87
N LEU A 101 10.32 -3.99 13.56
CA LEU A 101 8.97 -3.94 12.99
C LEU A 101 8.20 -2.65 13.33
N VAL A 102 8.86 -1.64 13.92
CA VAL A 102 8.25 -0.33 14.13
C VAL A 102 7.94 0.30 12.77
N GLY A 103 6.68 0.71 12.57
CA GLY A 103 6.23 1.27 11.29
C GLY A 103 6.12 0.24 10.16
N ALA A 104 6.13 -1.06 10.50
CA ALA A 104 5.87 -2.09 9.52
C ALA A 104 4.46 -1.96 8.94
N GLN A 105 4.36 -2.13 7.64
CA GLN A 105 3.12 -2.02 6.89
C GLN A 105 2.65 -3.40 6.44
N LEU A 106 1.34 -3.63 6.46
CA LEU A 106 0.71 -4.81 5.89
C LEU A 106 -0.06 -4.43 4.63
N ASP A 107 0.00 -5.27 3.60
CA ASP A 107 -0.88 -5.15 2.44
C ASP A 107 -2.30 -5.64 2.76
N THR A 108 -3.21 -5.51 1.80
CA THR A 108 -4.60 -5.97 1.92
C THR A 108 -4.77 -7.48 2.12
N SER A 109 -3.72 -8.27 1.91
CA SER A 109 -3.69 -9.71 2.21
C SER A 109 -3.10 -10.03 3.59
N GLY A 110 -2.70 -9.00 4.35
CA GLY A 110 -2.08 -9.15 5.66
C GLY A 110 -0.60 -9.54 5.60
N ARG A 111 0.08 -9.34 4.46
CA ARG A 111 1.51 -9.63 4.30
C ARG A 111 2.34 -8.39 4.57
N LEU A 112 3.50 -8.58 5.19
CA LEU A 112 4.48 -7.51 5.40
C LEU A 112 4.93 -6.91 4.07
N VAL A 113 4.84 -5.59 3.98
CA VAL A 113 5.33 -4.79 2.87
C VAL A 113 6.77 -4.38 3.17
N GLY A 114 7.67 -4.64 2.22
CA GLY A 114 9.10 -4.33 2.32
C GLY A 114 9.97 -5.51 2.74
N ASP A 115 11.11 -5.67 2.06
CA ASP A 115 12.00 -6.82 2.21
C ASP A 115 12.68 -6.88 3.59
N ASP A 116 12.96 -5.72 4.19
CA ASP A 116 13.65 -5.64 5.48
C ASP A 116 12.79 -6.16 6.64
N ALA A 117 11.51 -5.75 6.68
CA ALA A 117 10.55 -6.21 7.69
C ALA A 117 10.28 -7.71 7.53
N ARG A 118 10.17 -8.20 6.28
CA ARG A 118 9.97 -9.61 6.00
C ARG A 118 11.18 -10.45 6.40
N ARG A 119 12.40 -10.00 6.05
CA ARG A 119 13.65 -10.66 6.45
C ARG A 119 13.82 -10.67 7.98
N ALA A 120 13.47 -9.58 8.66
CA ALA A 120 13.50 -9.53 10.13
C ALA A 120 12.60 -10.58 10.77
N LEU A 121 11.39 -10.75 10.24
CA LEU A 121 10.47 -11.78 10.71
C LEU A 121 10.97 -13.19 10.38
N GLU A 122 11.47 -13.42 9.17
CA GLU A 122 12.04 -14.71 8.75
C GLU A 122 13.24 -15.13 9.62
N GLU A 123 14.15 -14.20 9.93
CA GLU A 123 15.30 -14.41 10.82
C GLU A 123 14.86 -14.77 12.25
N ALA A 124 13.89 -14.04 12.80
CA ALA A 124 13.40 -14.28 14.15
C ALA A 124 12.59 -15.58 14.28
N CYS A 125 11.89 -15.98 13.21
CA CYS A 125 11.04 -17.18 13.17
C CYS A 125 11.76 -18.43 12.60
N GLY A 126 13.06 -18.35 12.31
CA GLY A 126 13.83 -19.49 11.80
C GLY A 126 13.42 -19.97 10.40
N GLY A 127 12.96 -19.06 9.53
CA GLY A 127 12.70 -19.34 8.11
C GLY A 127 11.34 -19.98 7.78
N ARG A 128 10.39 -20.03 8.72
CA ARG A 128 9.01 -20.47 8.47
C ARG A 128 8.06 -19.27 8.37
N VAL A 129 8.03 -18.60 7.23
CA VAL A 129 6.95 -17.66 6.89
C VAL A 129 6.49 -18.01 5.47
N GLY A 130 5.34 -18.67 5.35
CA GLY A 130 4.71 -19.08 4.10
C GLY A 130 3.28 -18.57 4.02
#